data_AF-V8NZP2-F1
#
_entry.id   AF-V8NZP2-F1
#
_cell.length_a   1.000
_cell.length_b   1.000
_cell.length_c   1.000
_cell.angle_alpha   90.00
_cell.angle_beta   90.00
_cell.angle_gamma   90.00
#
_symmetry.space_group_name_H-M   'P 1'
#
loop_
_entity.id
_entity.type
_entity.pdbx_description
1 polymer ?
#
loop_
_entity_poly.entity_id
_entity_poly.type
_entity_poly.pdbx_seq_one_letter_code
_entity_poly.pdbx_strand_id
1 'polypeptide(L)'
;MCACLLCVYVWTKTQTKKEAVVGEEVGNMSKGPLKEGKRDGSKQAELASPRWKQVGQCYQLQHLLTLEGSHVTVNVVDPGVVNTDLYQHACWAVKMVKWMTSWLLLKTPEEGASTSTYAAVSQELEGVGGCYLYNEQRTKSADVSYDDELQKRLWTESCRLVGIPDVVS
;
A
#
# COMPACT_ATOMS: atom_id res chain seq x y z
N MET A 1 8.99 -14.41 -1.58
CA MET A 1 7.86 -13.96 -0.75
C MET A 1 8.48 -13.14 0.39
N CYS A 2 8.57 -11.82 0.23
CA CYS A 2 8.97 -10.91 1.31
C CYS A 2 7.69 -10.28 1.85
N ALA A 3 7.55 -10.23 3.17
CA ALA A 3 6.40 -9.66 3.84
C ALA A 3 6.38 -8.14 3.62
N CYS A 4 5.50 -7.65 2.76
CA CYS A 4 5.08 -6.24 2.82
C CYS A 4 4.23 -6.09 4.08
N LEU A 5 4.82 -5.53 5.13
CA LEU A 5 4.08 -5.02 6.27
C LEU A 5 3.47 -3.67 5.82
N LEU A 6 2.22 -3.68 5.37
CA LEU A 6 1.46 -2.44 5.27
C LEU A 6 1.38 -1.83 6.67
N CYS A 7 1.89 -0.62 6.85
CA CYS A 7 1.55 0.23 7.98
C CYS A 7 0.87 1.48 7.46
N VAL A 8 -0.43 1.60 7.71
CA VAL A 8 -1.18 2.85 7.60
C VAL A 8 -0.79 3.70 8.81
N TYR A 9 -0.07 4.80 8.61
CA TYR A 9 0.32 5.69 9.70
C TYR A 9 -0.58 6.91 9.78
N VAL A 10 -1.41 6.95 10.82
CA VAL A 10 -2.26 8.09 11.16
C VAL A 10 -1.40 9.14 11.87
N TRP A 11 -1.17 10.28 11.22
CA TRP A 11 -0.61 11.47 11.88
C TRP A 11 -1.74 12.47 12.14
N THR A 12 -2.07 12.71 13.41
CA THR A 12 -3.05 13.73 13.79
C THR A 12 -2.32 15.00 14.21
N LYS A 13 -2.45 16.08 13.43
CA LYS A 13 -2.08 17.42 13.89
C LYS A 13 -2.96 17.79 15.09
N THR A 14 -2.39 17.96 16.27
CA THR A 14 -3.15 18.50 17.41
C THR A 14 -3.50 19.98 17.16
N GLN A 15 -4.81 20.24 17.11
CA GLN A 15 -5.57 21.47 17.42
C GLN A 15 -6.10 22.39 16.30
N THR A 16 -7.44 22.51 16.34
CA THR A 16 -8.33 23.71 16.30
C THR A 16 -8.88 24.31 15.00
N LYS A 17 -10.23 24.39 14.99
CA LYS A 17 -11.18 25.21 14.18
C LYS A 17 -11.40 24.74 12.73
N LYS A 18 -12.57 24.83 12.10
CA LYS A 18 -14.01 24.94 12.43
C LYS A 18 -14.68 25.14 11.04
N GLU A 19 -15.86 24.52 10.82
CA GLU A 19 -16.84 24.82 9.73
C GLU A 19 -16.45 24.36 8.30
N ALA A 20 -17.33 24.03 7.35
CA ALA A 20 -18.73 23.60 7.17
C ALA A 20 -18.95 23.55 5.63
N VAL A 21 -20.14 23.14 5.16
CA VAL A 21 -20.69 23.14 3.75
C VAL A 21 -20.50 21.79 3.02
N VAL A 22 -21.49 20.92 2.77
CA VAL A 22 -22.89 20.93 2.21
C VAL A 22 -22.98 20.79 0.67
N GLY A 23 -23.79 19.79 0.24
CA GLY A 23 -24.50 19.70 -1.06
C GLY A 23 -23.87 18.74 -2.09
N GLU A 24 -24.44 17.58 -2.45
CA GLU A 24 -25.59 17.33 -3.38
C GLU A 24 -25.19 17.62 -4.85
N GLU A 25 -25.38 16.82 -5.92
CA GLU A 25 -26.39 15.84 -6.33
C GLU A 25 -25.86 14.96 -7.52
N VAL A 26 -26.33 13.70 -7.55
CA VAL A 26 -26.55 12.71 -8.64
C VAL A 26 -25.95 12.90 -10.06
N GLY A 27 -25.24 11.86 -10.54
CA GLY A 27 -24.97 11.62 -11.95
C GLY A 27 -24.78 10.12 -12.27
N ASN A 28 -25.87 9.46 -12.66
CA ASN A 28 -25.93 8.01 -12.96
C ASN A 28 -25.06 7.66 -14.20
N MET A 29 -24.04 6.79 -14.07
CA MET A 29 -23.24 6.36 -15.22
C MET A 29 -23.29 4.85 -15.47
N SER A 30 -23.83 4.52 -16.64
CA SER A 30 -24.13 3.21 -17.20
C SER A 30 -22.93 2.26 -17.26
N LYS A 31 -23.15 1.01 -16.82
CA LYS A 31 -22.22 -0.12 -16.99
C LYS A 31 -22.16 -0.58 -18.45
N GLY A 32 -21.07 -0.26 -19.14
CA GLY A 32 -20.68 -0.91 -20.40
C GLY A 32 -19.47 -1.83 -20.19
N PRO A 33 -19.37 -2.99 -20.88
CA PRO A 33 -18.21 -3.85 -20.77
C PRO A 33 -16.96 -3.19 -21.37
N LEU A 34 -15.86 -3.19 -20.61
CA LEU A 34 -14.58 -2.64 -21.01
C LEU A 34 -13.99 -3.42 -22.19
N LYS A 35 -13.55 -2.70 -23.23
CA LYS A 35 -12.78 -3.27 -24.35
C LYS A 35 -11.33 -3.42 -23.91
N GLU A 36 -10.81 -4.65 -23.95
CA GLU A 36 -9.39 -4.94 -23.76
C GLU A 36 -8.57 -4.28 -24.89
N GLY A 37 -7.89 -3.17 -24.56
CA GLY A 37 -6.83 -2.60 -25.40
C GLY A 37 -5.60 -3.51 -25.43
N LYS A 38 -4.81 -3.43 -26.51
CA LYS A 38 -3.62 -4.26 -26.75
C LYS A 38 -2.72 -4.34 -25.51
N ARG A 39 -2.54 -5.57 -25.00
CA ARG A 39 -1.84 -5.88 -23.75
C ARG A 39 -0.33 -5.89 -23.96
N ASP A 40 0.35 -5.01 -23.24
CA ASP A 40 1.82 -4.99 -23.10
C ASP A 40 2.24 -6.14 -22.16
N GLY A 41 3.18 -6.98 -22.62
CA GLY A 41 3.64 -8.17 -21.89
C GLY A 41 4.36 -7.86 -20.58
N SER A 42 4.95 -6.65 -20.45
CA SER A 42 5.58 -6.19 -19.19
C SER A 42 4.54 -5.99 -18.08
N LYS A 43 3.40 -5.38 -18.43
CA LYS A 43 2.27 -5.16 -17.51
C LYS A 43 1.66 -6.48 -17.02
N GLN A 44 1.63 -7.53 -17.83
CA GLN A 44 1.09 -8.84 -17.42
C GLN A 44 1.94 -9.51 -16.33
N ALA A 45 3.26 -9.48 -16.46
CA ALA A 45 4.16 -10.04 -15.45
C ALA A 45 4.03 -9.28 -14.12
N GLU A 46 3.85 -7.96 -14.20
CA GLU A 46 3.64 -7.11 -13.03
C GLU A 46 2.28 -7.36 -12.38
N LEU A 47 1.22 -7.51 -13.19
CA LEU A 47 -0.15 -7.80 -12.74
C LEU A 47 -0.25 -9.15 -12.01
N ALA A 48 0.62 -10.11 -12.35
CA ALA A 48 0.72 -11.41 -11.70
C ALA A 48 1.30 -11.33 -10.28
N SER A 49 2.05 -10.28 -9.95
CA SER A 49 2.60 -10.08 -8.60
C SER A 49 1.49 -9.66 -7.64
N PRO A 50 1.29 -10.31 -6.47
CA PRO A 50 0.31 -9.84 -5.50
C PRO A 50 0.68 -8.49 -4.87
N ARG A 51 1.95 -8.06 -4.99
CA ARG A 51 2.47 -6.85 -4.31
C ARG A 51 1.82 -5.57 -4.81
N TRP A 52 1.56 -5.43 -6.12
CA TRP A 52 0.98 -4.19 -6.64
C TRP A 52 -0.42 -3.93 -6.10
N LYS A 53 -1.21 -4.98 -5.83
CA LYS A 53 -2.58 -4.85 -5.31
C LYS A 53 -2.58 -4.16 -3.95
N GLN A 54 -1.68 -4.60 -3.07
CA GLN A 54 -1.49 -3.99 -1.76
C GLN A 54 -1.11 -2.51 -1.87
N VAL A 55 -0.18 -2.19 -2.78
CA VAL A 55 0.26 -0.81 -3.02
C VAL A 55 -0.89 0.04 -3.58
N GLY A 56 -1.55 -0.43 -4.63
CA GLY A 56 -2.65 0.30 -5.28
C GLY A 56 -3.81 0.56 -4.34
N GLN A 57 -4.11 -0.37 -3.43
CA GLN A 57 -5.13 -0.17 -2.40
C GLN A 57 -4.78 0.94 -1.40
N CYS A 58 -3.49 1.07 -1.04
CA CYS A 58 -3.02 2.18 -0.20
C CYS A 58 -3.13 3.52 -0.92
N TYR A 59 -2.79 3.57 -2.20
CA TYR A 59 -2.88 4.80 -2.99
C TYR A 59 -4.33 5.26 -3.15
N GLN A 60 -5.26 4.33 -3.38
CA GLN A 60 -6.68 4.65 -3.41
C GLN A 60 -7.18 5.18 -2.06
N LEU A 61 -6.76 4.57 -0.94
CA LEU A 61 -7.12 5.06 0.39
C LEU A 61 -6.54 6.45 0.67
N GLN A 62 -5.29 6.71 0.30
CA GLN A 62 -4.71 8.05 0.41
C GLN A 62 -5.53 9.06 -0.38
N HIS A 63 -5.90 8.73 -1.61
CA HIS A 63 -6.68 9.61 -2.46
C HIS A 63 -8.03 9.97 -1.81
N LEU A 64 -8.74 8.97 -1.29
CA LEU A 64 -10.00 9.16 -0.58
C LEU A 64 -9.86 10.05 0.67
N LEU A 65 -8.85 9.79 1.49
CA LEU A 65 -8.59 10.60 2.69
C LEU A 65 -8.24 12.05 2.35
N THR A 66 -7.50 12.28 1.26
CA THR A 66 -7.21 13.63 0.76
C THR A 66 -8.49 14.35 0.32
N LEU A 67 -9.39 13.66 -0.38
CA LEU A 67 -10.67 14.23 -0.81
C LEU A 67 -11.59 14.59 0.36
N GLU A 68 -11.56 13.80 1.44
CA GLU A 68 -12.27 14.08 2.68
C GLU A 68 -11.64 15.24 3.49
N GLY A 69 -10.49 15.77 3.07
CA GLY A 69 -9.74 16.78 3.81
C GLY A 69 -9.12 16.22 5.11
N SER A 70 -8.93 14.91 5.18
CA SER A 70 -8.33 14.26 6.33
C SER A 70 -6.86 14.64 6.48
N HIS A 71 -6.42 14.78 7.74
CA HIS A 71 -5.00 14.99 8.05
C HIS A 71 -4.21 13.68 8.12
N VAL A 72 -4.88 12.54 7.92
CA VAL A 72 -4.27 11.22 7.88
C VAL A 72 -3.55 11.00 6.56
N THR A 73 -2.30 10.55 6.64
CA THR A 73 -1.54 10.10 5.48
C THR A 73 -1.43 8.57 5.46
N VAL A 74 -1.22 8.00 4.29
CA VAL A 74 -1.11 6.56 4.06
C VAL A 74 0.09 6.33 3.18
N ASN A 75 1.02 5.52 3.67
CA ASN A 75 2.26 5.20 2.97
C ASN A 75 2.45 3.68 2.96
N VAL A 76 3.14 3.18 1.95
CA VAL A 76 3.53 1.78 1.86
C VAL A 76 4.94 1.63 2.38
N VAL A 77 5.16 0.66 3.25
CA VAL A 77 6.47 0.35 3.82
C VAL A 77 6.92 -1.03 3.36
N ASP A 78 8.10 -1.08 2.77
CA ASP A 78 8.82 -2.31 2.45
C ASP A 78 10.09 -2.37 3.31
N PRO A 79 10.10 -3.24 4.34
CA PRO A 79 11.25 -3.37 5.23
C PRO A 79 12.43 -4.13 4.58
N GLY A 80 12.25 -4.62 3.35
CA GLY A 80 13.21 -5.47 2.66
C GLY A 80 13.21 -6.90 3.16
N VAL A 81 14.36 -7.56 3.06
CA VAL A 81 14.50 -8.98 3.47
C VAL A 81 14.87 -9.04 4.94
N VAL A 82 13.87 -9.21 5.80
CA VAL A 82 14.04 -9.31 7.26
C VAL A 82 13.99 -10.77 7.70
N ASN A 83 14.80 -11.11 8.69
CA ASN A 83 14.82 -12.42 9.32
C ASN A 83 13.55 -12.65 10.17
N THR A 84 12.46 -12.99 9.50
CA THR A 84 11.18 -13.32 10.13
C THR A 84 10.95 -14.84 10.11
N ASP A 85 10.02 -15.30 10.94
CA ASP A 85 9.62 -16.71 11.02
C ASP A 85 8.77 -17.18 9.82
N LEU A 86 8.79 -16.44 8.70
CA LEU A 86 8.07 -16.76 7.47
C LEU A 86 8.40 -18.17 6.92
N TYR A 87 9.58 -18.70 7.25
CA TYR A 87 10.04 -20.03 6.85
C TYR A 87 9.90 -21.10 7.95
N GLN A 88 9.18 -20.83 9.04
CA GLN A 88 9.04 -21.77 10.16
C GLN A 88 8.37 -23.10 9.77
N HIS A 89 7.59 -23.11 8.69
CA HIS A 89 6.95 -24.31 8.14
C HIS A 89 7.62 -24.83 6.86
N ALA A 90 8.74 -24.24 6.44
CA ALA A 90 9.50 -24.73 5.29
C ALA A 90 10.24 -26.03 5.63
N CYS A 91 10.61 -26.80 4.61
CA CYS A 91 11.35 -28.04 4.79
C CYS A 91 12.70 -27.80 5.47
N TRP A 92 13.24 -28.84 6.12
CA TRP A 92 14.47 -28.76 6.92
C TRP A 92 15.66 -28.17 6.13
N ALA A 93 15.75 -28.43 4.83
CA ALA A 93 16.80 -27.90 3.96
C ALA A 93 16.71 -26.36 3.85
N VAL A 94 15.51 -25.79 3.71
CA VAL A 94 15.30 -24.34 3.66
C VAL A 94 15.62 -23.70 5.01
N LYS A 95 15.28 -24.37 6.12
CA LYS A 95 15.66 -23.91 7.47
C LYS A 95 17.17 -23.90 7.68
N MET A 96 17.88 -24.93 7.20
CA MET A 96 19.33 -25.04 7.31
C MET A 96 20.04 -23.98 6.47
N VAL A 97 19.59 -23.77 5.22
CA VAL A 97 20.09 -22.68 4.36
C VAL A 97 19.82 -21.32 5.01
N LYS A 98 18.60 -21.08 5.53
CA LYS A 98 18.28 -19.86 6.27
C LYS A 98 19.22 -19.67 7.45
N TRP A 99 19.42 -20.67 8.28
CA TRP A 99 20.31 -20.57 9.44
C TRP A 99 21.74 -20.21 9.05
N MET A 100 22.27 -20.82 7.98
CA MET A 100 23.62 -20.53 7.47
C MET A 100 23.75 -19.14 6.82
N THR A 101 22.72 -18.63 6.16
CA THR A 101 22.79 -17.37 5.40
C THR A 101 22.12 -16.18 6.09
N SER A 102 21.38 -16.42 7.17
CA SER A 102 20.58 -15.40 7.87
C SER A 102 21.43 -14.27 8.42
N TRP A 103 22.63 -14.55 8.91
CA TRP A 103 23.51 -13.53 9.47
C TRP A 103 24.16 -12.63 8.40
N LEU A 104 24.15 -13.07 7.13
CA LEU A 104 24.77 -12.36 6.01
C LEU A 104 23.77 -11.60 5.14
N LEU A 105 22.54 -12.13 4.99
CA LEU A 105 21.59 -11.67 3.97
C LEU A 105 20.28 -11.11 4.55
N LEU A 106 19.98 -11.37 5.82
CA LEU A 106 18.71 -10.97 6.43
C LEU A 106 18.93 -9.88 7.45
N LYS A 107 18.16 -8.80 7.32
CA LYS A 107 18.09 -7.74 8.34
C LYS A 107 17.58 -8.31 9.67
N THR A 108 18.04 -7.75 10.78
CA THR A 108 17.44 -8.06 12.08
C THR A 108 16.01 -7.50 12.15
N PRO A 109 15.13 -8.01 13.04
CA PRO A 109 13.81 -7.43 13.26
C PRO A 109 13.84 -5.93 13.56
N GLU A 110 14.83 -5.46 14.32
CA GLU A 110 15.03 -4.05 14.64
C GLU A 110 15.37 -3.23 13.39
N GLU A 111 16.26 -3.74 12.54
CA GLU A 111 16.58 -3.13 11.23
C GLU A 111 15.41 -3.19 10.25
N GLY A 112 14.52 -4.17 10.38
CA GLY A 112 13.27 -4.26 9.62
C GLY A 112 12.24 -3.23 10.06
N ALA A 113 12.18 -2.92 11.36
CA ALA A 113 11.26 -1.94 11.92
C ALA A 113 11.67 -0.49 11.61
N SER A 114 12.92 -0.25 11.19
CA SER A 114 13.47 1.09 10.98
C SER A 114 12.66 1.90 9.96
N THR A 115 12.29 1.29 8.82
CA THR A 115 11.51 1.98 7.76
C THR A 115 10.11 2.33 8.23
N SER A 116 9.50 1.46 9.04
CA SER A 116 8.18 1.71 9.62
C SER A 116 8.23 2.84 10.65
N THR A 117 9.29 2.87 11.46
CA THR A 117 9.54 3.94 12.44
C THR A 117 9.77 5.28 11.74
N TYR A 118 10.63 5.31 10.71
CA TYR A 118 10.86 6.48 9.87
C TYR A 118 9.55 6.99 9.26
N ALA A 119 8.71 6.10 8.71
CA ALA A 119 7.42 6.47 8.15
C ALA A 119 6.48 7.12 9.17
N ALA A 120 6.56 6.70 10.44
CA ALA A 120 5.70 7.18 11.52
C ALA A 120 6.13 8.53 12.10
N VAL A 121 7.44 8.79 12.17
CA VAL A 121 7.99 9.92 12.94
C VAL A 121 8.71 10.97 12.10
N SER A 122 8.97 10.69 10.82
CA SER A 122 9.71 11.63 9.96
C SER A 122 8.88 12.86 9.63
N GLN A 123 9.41 14.04 9.97
CA GLN A 123 8.84 15.34 9.58
C GLN A 123 8.82 15.52 8.05
N GLU A 124 9.70 14.84 7.32
CA GLU A 124 9.76 14.93 5.85
C GLU A 124 8.50 14.35 5.19
N LEU A 125 7.78 13.47 5.88
CA LEU A 125 6.53 12.85 5.42
C LEU A 125 5.29 13.60 5.93
N GLU A 126 5.45 14.69 6.68
CA GLU A 126 4.33 15.48 7.19
C GLU A 126 3.54 16.09 6.02
N GLY A 127 2.25 15.73 5.93
CA GLY A 127 1.37 16.15 4.83
C GLY A 127 1.69 15.52 3.47
N VAL A 128 2.70 14.65 3.37
CA VAL A 128 3.08 13.97 2.14
C VAL A 128 2.74 12.48 2.26
N GLY A 129 1.53 12.14 1.85
CA GLY A 129 1.03 10.76 1.76
C GLY A 129 1.23 10.12 0.38
N GLY A 130 0.88 8.85 0.25
CA GLY A 130 0.95 8.10 -1.01
C GLY A 130 2.37 7.67 -1.41
N CYS A 131 3.30 7.60 -0.47
CA CYS A 131 4.68 7.21 -0.74
C CYS A 131 4.87 5.70 -0.64
N TYR A 132 5.78 5.15 -1.45
CA TYR A 132 6.36 3.83 -1.25
C TYR A 132 7.76 3.98 -0.67
N LEU A 133 7.98 3.40 0.52
CA LEU A 133 9.22 3.52 1.29
C LEU A 133 9.93 2.18 1.30
N TYR A 134 11.16 2.16 0.79
CA TYR A 134 12.05 1.01 0.83
C TYR A 134 13.33 1.43 1.53
N ASN A 135 13.69 0.76 2.63
CA ASN A 135 14.86 1.10 3.45
C ASN A 135 14.93 2.60 3.78
N GLU A 136 13.84 3.15 4.33
CA GLU A 136 13.69 4.57 4.71
C GLU A 136 13.72 5.58 3.55
N GLN A 137 13.77 5.12 2.30
CA GLN A 137 13.81 5.98 1.11
C GLN A 137 12.54 5.90 0.28
N ARG A 138 12.05 7.06 -0.17
CA ARG A 138 10.98 7.13 -1.18
C ARG A 138 11.47 6.52 -2.49
N THR A 139 10.82 5.45 -2.89
CA THR A 139 11.18 4.66 -4.07
C THR A 139 9.95 4.53 -4.98
N LYS A 140 10.17 4.36 -6.28
CA LYS A 140 9.07 4.09 -7.22
C LYS A 140 8.52 2.68 -6.97
N SER A 141 7.21 2.55 -6.81
CA SER A 141 6.55 1.25 -6.80
C SER A 141 6.39 0.71 -8.22
N ALA A 142 5.74 -0.44 -8.34
CA ALA A 142 5.42 -1.08 -9.62
C ALA A 142 4.53 -0.14 -10.47
N ASP A 143 4.79 0.02 -11.77
CA ASP A 143 4.06 0.93 -12.66
C ASP A 143 2.53 0.71 -12.65
N VAL A 144 2.08 -0.54 -12.58
CA VAL A 144 0.66 -0.90 -12.52
C VAL A 144 -0.02 -0.42 -11.24
N SER A 145 0.75 -0.17 -10.18
CA SER A 145 0.18 0.38 -8.94
C SER A 145 -0.27 1.82 -9.08
N TYR A 146 0.17 2.56 -10.11
CA TYR A 146 -0.23 3.93 -10.40
C TYR A 146 -1.41 4.05 -11.38
N ASP A 147 -2.04 2.93 -11.76
CA ASP A 147 -3.23 2.93 -12.61
C ASP A 147 -4.49 3.21 -11.77
N ASP A 148 -4.99 4.44 -11.83
CA ASP A 148 -6.15 4.92 -11.07
C ASP A 148 -7.42 4.09 -11.31
N GLU A 149 -7.62 3.55 -12.52
CA GLU A 149 -8.79 2.74 -12.82
C GLU A 149 -8.71 1.38 -12.13
N LEU A 150 -7.52 0.75 -12.16
CA LEU A 150 -7.28 -0.50 -11.45
C LEU A 150 -7.36 -0.31 -9.93
N GLN A 151 -6.85 0.79 -9.40
CA GLN A 151 -6.95 1.14 -7.97
C GLN A 151 -8.41 1.23 -7.51
N LYS A 152 -9.25 1.99 -8.22
CA LYS A 152 -10.68 2.13 -7.92
C LYS A 152 -11.42 0.80 -8.00
N ARG A 153 -11.20 0.04 -9.08
CA ARG A 153 -11.83 -1.28 -9.27
C ARG A 153 -11.44 -2.26 -8.16
N LEU A 154 -10.16 -2.27 -7.77
CA LEU A 154 -9.67 -3.10 -6.68
C LEU A 154 -10.31 -2.71 -5.34
N TRP A 155 -10.45 -1.41 -5.08
CA TRP A 155 -11.09 -0.88 -3.88
C TRP A 155 -12.56 -1.28 -3.79
N THR A 156 -13.35 -0.99 -4.83
CA THR A 156 -14.78 -1.36 -4.90
C THR A 156 -14.98 -2.86 -4.67
N GLU A 157 -14.19 -3.70 -5.33
CA GLU A 157 -14.32 -5.15 -5.18
C GLU A 157 -13.90 -5.61 -3.78
N SER A 158 -12.87 -4.99 -3.19
CA SER A 158 -12.46 -5.28 -1.81
C SER A 158 -13.57 -4.93 -0.82
N CYS A 159 -14.15 -3.73 -0.91
CA CYS A 159 -15.28 -3.28 -0.10
C CYS A 159 -16.47 -4.23 -0.23
N ARG A 160 -16.79 -4.66 -1.45
CA ARG A 160 -17.84 -5.65 -1.72
C ARG A 160 -17.58 -7.00 -1.04
N LEU A 161 -16.35 -7.49 -1.08
CA LEU A 161 -15.97 -8.78 -0.48
C LEU A 161 -16.05 -8.76 1.05
N VAL A 162 -15.74 -7.63 1.69
CA VAL A 162 -15.80 -7.48 3.15
C VAL A 162 -17.11 -6.87 3.66
N GLY A 163 -18.06 -6.55 2.76
CA GLY A 163 -19.38 -6.02 3.11
C GLY A 163 -19.37 -4.58 3.64
N ILE A 164 -18.38 -3.77 3.27
CA ILE A 164 -18.26 -2.37 3.67
C ILE A 164 -18.77 -1.46 2.54
N PRO A 165 -19.46 -0.35 2.83
CA PRO A 165 -19.90 0.61 1.82
C PRO A 165 -18.69 1.20 1.07
N ASP A 166 -18.82 1.27 -0.25
CA ASP A 166 -17.82 1.93 -1.09
C ASP A 166 -18.08 3.44 -1.09
N VAL A 167 -17.09 4.21 -0.65
CA VAL A 167 -17.11 5.69 -0.64
C VAL A 167 -16.70 6.30 -1.98
N VAL A 168 -16.32 5.48 -2.97
CA VAL A 168 -15.97 5.90 -4.34
C VAL A 168 -17.22 6.04 -5.24
N SER A 169 -18.41 5.66 -4.75
CA SER A 169 -19.66 5.61 -5.54
C SER A 169 -20.37 6.95 -5.69
#